data_AF-A0A2E1MXH8-F1
#
_entry.id   AF-A0A2E1MXH8-F1
#
_cell.length_a   1.000
_cell.length_b   1.000
_cell.length_c   1.000
_cell.angle_alpha   90.00
_cell.angle_beta   90.00
_cell.angle_gamma   90.00
#
_symmetry.space_group_name_H-M   'P 1'
#
loop_
_entity.id
_entity.type
_entity.pdbx_description
1 polymer ?
#
loop_
_entity_poly.entity_id
_entity_poly.type
_entity_poly.pdbx_seq_one_letter_code
_entity_poly.pdbx_strand_id
1 'polypeptide(L)'
;MKVKINLSVFYLLLLSIFLISCKNSGWTDSIKSDILRKCIDDGKSQVENLDDLEEICVCSLNKFISKFSFDEYNLIIKSGRSVDNSYNNIIQLLITEIMEDCNIKL
;
A
#
# COMPACT_ATOMS: atom_id res chain seq x y z
N MET A 1 37.66 2.30 25.23
CA MET A 1 37.70 0.83 25.43
C MET A 1 37.23 0.19 24.12
N LYS A 2 38.10 -0.55 23.39
CA LYS A 2 37.76 -1.13 22.08
C LYS A 2 37.18 -2.53 22.29
N VAL A 3 35.95 -2.76 21.83
CA VAL A 3 35.30 -4.08 21.90
C VAL A 3 35.89 -4.96 20.79
N LYS A 4 36.45 -6.12 21.16
CA LYS A 4 36.89 -7.14 20.19
C LYS A 4 35.69 -8.00 19.84
N ILE A 5 35.11 -7.77 18.67
CA ILE A 5 34.03 -8.63 18.13
C ILE A 5 34.70 -9.74 17.31
N ASN A 6 34.30 -10.98 17.56
CA ASN A 6 34.79 -12.13 16.83
C ASN A 6 34.28 -12.09 15.38
N LEU A 7 35.11 -12.43 14.39
CA LEU A 7 34.75 -12.31 12.96
C LEU A 7 33.48 -13.13 12.62
N SER A 8 33.31 -14.28 13.25
CA SER A 8 32.09 -15.10 13.17
C SER A 8 30.85 -14.39 13.71
N VAL A 9 30.98 -13.66 14.82
CA VAL A 9 29.89 -12.86 15.42
C VAL A 9 29.57 -11.65 14.54
N PHE A 10 30.58 -11.05 13.92
CA PHE A 10 30.40 -9.97 12.95
C PHE A 10 29.66 -10.44 11.70
N TYR A 11 29.97 -11.64 11.18
CA TYR A 11 29.23 -12.26 10.09
C TYR A 11 27.77 -12.59 10.47
N LEU A 12 27.52 -13.08 11.68
CA LEU A 12 26.16 -13.30 12.18
C LEU A 12 25.37 -12.00 12.35
N LEU A 13 26.02 -10.91 12.80
CA LEU A 13 25.42 -9.58 12.84
C LEU A 13 25.11 -9.06 11.43
N LEU A 14 26.00 -9.23 10.47
CA LEU A 14 25.74 -8.88 9.06
C LEU A 14 24.61 -9.74 8.44
N LEU A 15 24.55 -11.03 8.76
CA LEU A 15 23.45 -11.91 8.35
C LEU A 15 22.12 -11.49 8.99
N SER A 16 22.14 -11.01 10.25
CA SER A 16 20.94 -10.45 10.88
C SER A 16 20.47 -9.16 10.19
N ILE A 17 21.38 -8.33 9.65
CA ILE A 17 21.04 -7.16 8.83
C ILE A 17 20.45 -7.59 7.48
N PHE A 18 20.91 -8.70 6.88
CA PHE A 18 20.30 -9.28 5.67
C PHE A 18 18.95 -9.99 5.93
N LEU A 19 18.72 -10.47 7.15
CA LEU A 19 17.42 -10.97 7.63
C LEU A 19 16.47 -9.83 8.06
N ILE A 20 16.95 -8.58 8.12
CA ILE A 20 16.15 -7.39 7.80
C ILE A 20 15.96 -7.31 6.27
N SER A 21 15.68 -8.44 5.64
CA SER A 21 14.68 -8.49 4.58
C SER A 21 13.32 -8.26 5.23
N CYS A 22 13.14 -7.06 5.81
CA CYS A 22 11.85 -6.42 5.72
C CYS A 22 11.51 -6.49 4.25
N LYS A 23 10.46 -7.23 3.91
CA LYS A 23 9.70 -7.00 2.68
C LYS A 23 9.31 -5.53 2.75
N ASN A 24 10.20 -4.64 2.30
CA ASN A 24 10.00 -3.22 2.36
C ASN A 24 8.89 -3.00 1.35
N SER A 25 7.66 -2.93 1.84
CA SER A 25 6.48 -2.91 0.98
C SER A 25 6.42 -1.60 0.16
N GLY A 26 7.44 -0.74 0.26
CA GLY A 26 7.56 0.55 -0.42
C GLY A 26 6.59 1.61 0.11
N TRP A 27 5.67 1.23 0.99
CA TRP A 27 4.69 2.11 1.62
C TRP A 27 5.32 2.89 2.77
N THR A 28 5.70 4.13 2.51
CA THR A 28 6.08 5.09 3.55
C THR A 28 4.85 5.84 4.06
N ASP A 29 4.90 6.36 5.29
CA ASP A 29 3.77 7.12 5.84
C ASP A 29 3.49 8.40 5.03
N SER A 30 4.52 9.01 4.44
CA SER A 30 4.37 10.12 3.49
C SER A 30 3.56 9.71 2.27
N ILE A 31 3.89 8.56 1.65
CA ILE A 31 3.16 8.04 0.49
C ILE A 31 1.70 7.75 0.84
N LYS A 32 1.46 7.11 1.99
CA LYS A 32 0.11 6.81 2.46
C LYS A 32 -0.70 8.10 2.65
N SER A 33 -0.11 9.10 3.32
CA SER A 33 -0.76 10.39 3.55
C SER A 33 -1.07 11.12 2.25
N ASP A 34 -0.17 11.10 1.27
CA ASP A 34 -0.40 11.75 -0.02
C ASP A 34 -1.51 11.08 -0.83
N ILE A 35 -1.55 9.75 -0.86
CA ILE A 35 -2.61 9.00 -1.54
C ILE A 35 -3.96 9.22 -0.85
N LEU A 36 -3.99 9.21 0.48
CA LEU A 36 -5.20 9.45 1.25
C LEU A 36 -5.76 10.86 0.99
N ARG A 37 -4.90 11.88 1.09
CA ARG A 37 -5.26 13.27 0.79
C ARG A 37 -5.81 13.40 -0.63
N LYS A 38 -5.16 12.77 -1.60
CA LYS A 38 -5.62 12.78 -2.99
C LYS A 38 -6.99 12.11 -3.15
N CYS A 39 -7.21 10.96 -2.53
CA CYS A 39 -8.51 10.28 -2.55
C CYS A 39 -9.63 11.18 -2.03
N ILE A 40 -9.40 11.85 -0.90
CA ILE A 40 -10.35 12.79 -0.30
C ILE A 40 -10.54 14.01 -1.21
N ASP A 41 -9.46 14.60 -1.74
CA ASP A 41 -9.52 15.75 -2.63
C ASP A 41 -10.29 15.48 -3.94
N ASP A 42 -10.12 14.28 -4.51
CA ASP A 42 -10.82 13.85 -5.73
C ASP A 42 -12.29 13.47 -5.44
N GLY A 43 -12.60 12.94 -4.25
CA GLY A 43 -13.92 12.45 -3.86
C GLY A 43 -14.84 13.47 -3.19
N LYS A 44 -14.30 14.55 -2.60
CA LYS A 44 -15.09 15.52 -1.79
C LYS A 44 -16.22 16.23 -2.53
N SER A 45 -16.20 16.24 -3.87
CA SER A 45 -17.30 16.79 -4.68
C SER A 45 -18.40 15.77 -4.99
N GLN A 46 -18.19 14.50 -4.68
CA GLN A 46 -19.07 13.37 -5.03
C GLN A 46 -19.84 12.81 -3.83
N VAL A 47 -19.55 13.30 -2.63
CA VAL A 47 -20.11 12.82 -1.36
C VAL A 47 -20.55 13.99 -0.50
N GLU A 48 -21.67 13.82 0.20
CA GLU A 48 -22.21 14.84 1.09
C GLU A 48 -21.51 14.85 2.46
N ASN A 49 -21.00 13.69 2.88
CA ASN A 49 -20.33 13.51 4.16
C ASN A 49 -18.82 13.24 3.95
N LEU A 50 -17.99 14.15 4.46
CA LEU A 50 -16.54 14.03 4.37
C LEU A 50 -15.97 12.97 5.31
N ASP A 51 -16.62 12.71 6.44
CA ASP A 51 -16.17 11.69 7.40
C ASP A 51 -16.31 10.28 6.78
N ASP A 52 -17.42 10.03 6.09
CA ASP A 52 -17.64 8.78 5.35
C ASP A 52 -16.62 8.63 4.20
N LEU A 53 -16.26 9.72 3.53
CA LEU A 53 -15.23 9.73 2.49
C LEU A 53 -13.85 9.38 3.05
N GLU A 54 -13.50 9.96 4.20
CA GLU A 54 -12.24 9.66 4.87
C GLU A 54 -12.16 8.19 5.26
N GLU A 55 -13.21 7.63 5.87
CA GLU A 55 -13.28 6.20 6.19
C GLU A 55 -13.11 5.31 4.95
N ILE A 56 -13.81 5.62 3.86
CA ILE A 56 -13.70 4.89 2.59
C ILE A 56 -12.28 4.94 2.04
N CYS A 57 -11.67 6.13 2.02
CA CYS A 57 -10.31 6.33 1.52
C CYS A 57 -9.27 5.59 2.38
N VAL A 58 -9.41 5.64 3.71
CA VAL A 58 -8.54 4.89 4.63
C VAL A 58 -8.70 3.38 4.45
N CYS A 59 -9.94 2.91 4.40
CA CYS A 59 -10.27 1.50 4.23
C CYS A 59 -9.71 0.94 2.91
N SER A 60 -9.95 1.65 1.80
CA SER A 60 -9.46 1.28 0.48
C SER A 60 -7.93 1.20 0.45
N LEU A 61 -7.24 2.23 0.99
CA LEU A 61 -5.78 2.27 1.04
C LEU A 61 -5.20 1.09 1.86
N ASN A 62 -5.78 0.80 3.01
CA ASN A 62 -5.35 -0.32 3.85
C ASN A 62 -5.51 -1.66 3.14
N LYS A 63 -6.60 -1.84 2.38
CA LYS A 63 -6.79 -3.03 1.54
C LYS A 63 -5.70 -3.16 0.48
N PHE A 64 -5.37 -2.08 -0.22
CA PHE A 64 -4.25 -2.09 -1.18
C PHE A 64 -2.92 -2.43 -0.51
N ILE A 65 -2.59 -1.81 0.63
CA ILE A 65 -1.34 -2.06 1.37
C ILE A 65 -1.22 -3.51 1.82
N SER A 66 -2.33 -4.12 2.26
CA SER A 66 -2.34 -5.51 2.72
C SER A 66 -2.10 -6.53 1.60
N LYS A 67 -2.37 -6.17 0.34
CA LYS A 67 -2.28 -7.08 -0.80
C LYS A 67 -1.09 -6.83 -1.71
N PHE A 68 -0.64 -5.58 -1.83
CA PHE A 68 0.37 -5.17 -2.80
C PHE A 68 1.48 -4.38 -2.13
N SER A 69 2.70 -4.54 -2.64
CA SER A 69 3.75 -3.54 -2.47
C SER A 69 3.42 -2.25 -3.22
N PHE A 70 4.08 -1.15 -2.86
CA PHE A 70 3.94 0.13 -3.52
C PHE A 70 4.37 0.08 -5.00
N ASP A 71 5.37 -0.74 -5.33
CA ASP A 71 5.79 -0.94 -6.72
C ASP A 71 4.69 -1.64 -7.53
N GLU A 72 4.07 -2.69 -6.97
CA GLU A 72 2.91 -3.36 -7.56
C GLU A 72 1.71 -2.41 -7.68
N TYR A 73 1.43 -1.59 -6.66
CA TYR A 73 0.42 -0.54 -6.73
C TYR A 73 0.70 0.46 -7.85
N ASN A 74 1.94 0.95 -7.97
CA ASN A 74 2.32 1.86 -9.03
C ASN A 74 2.18 1.23 -10.42
N LEU A 75 2.51 -0.06 -10.55
CA LEU A 75 2.28 -0.81 -11.77
C LEU A 75 0.79 -0.90 -12.07
N ILE A 76 -0.05 -1.25 -11.10
CA ILE A 76 -1.52 -1.35 -11.24
C ILE A 76 -2.13 -0.01 -11.67
N ILE A 77 -1.77 1.09 -11.02
CA ILE A 77 -2.31 2.42 -11.33
C ILE A 77 -1.80 2.93 -12.69
N LYS A 78 -0.54 2.65 -13.05
CA LYS A 78 0.02 2.99 -14.36
C LYS A 78 -0.57 2.12 -15.48
N SER A 79 -0.73 0.82 -15.26
CA SER A 79 -1.32 -0.12 -16.22
C SER A 79 -2.83 0.07 -16.36
N GLY A 80 -3.51 0.57 -15.34
CA GLY A 80 -4.90 1.01 -15.44
C GLY A 80 -5.11 2.13 -16.48
N ARG A 81 -4.04 2.82 -16.92
CA ARG A 81 -4.06 3.79 -18.02
C ARG A 81 -3.68 3.20 -19.38
N SER A 82 -3.12 1.98 -19.43
CA SER A 82 -2.77 1.26 -20.67
C SER A 82 -3.29 -0.18 -20.56
N VAL A 83 -4.54 -0.38 -20.99
CA VAL A 83 -5.25 -1.66 -20.94
C VAL A 83 -4.41 -2.77 -21.57
N ASP A 84 -3.73 -3.54 -20.72
CA ASP A 84 -3.19 -4.85 -21.07
C ASP A 84 -3.75 -5.86 -20.07
N ASN A 85 -4.42 -6.89 -20.60
CA ASN A 85 -5.51 -7.65 -19.97
C ASN A 85 -5.18 -8.47 -18.70
N SER A 86 -3.94 -8.43 -18.20
CA SER A 86 -3.49 -9.34 -17.13
C SER A 86 -3.93 -8.95 -15.71
N TYR A 87 -4.23 -7.67 -15.45
CA TYR A 87 -4.57 -7.19 -14.09
C TYR A 87 -6.05 -6.92 -13.87
N ASN A 88 -6.88 -6.97 -14.92
CA ASN A 88 -8.30 -6.61 -14.84
C ASN A 88 -9.08 -7.46 -13.83
N ASN A 89 -8.86 -8.77 -13.79
CA ASN A 89 -9.62 -9.65 -12.88
C ASN A 89 -9.24 -9.40 -11.41
N ILE A 90 -7.96 -9.17 -11.11
CA ILE A 90 -7.49 -8.92 -9.74
C ILE A 90 -7.97 -7.54 -9.25
N ILE A 91 -7.91 -6.53 -10.10
CA ILE A 91 -8.38 -5.18 -9.77
C ILE A 91 -9.89 -5.17 -9.59
N GLN A 92 -10.65 -5.85 -10.45
CA GLN A 92 -12.11 -5.95 -10.31
C GLN A 92 -12.51 -6.68 -9.02
N LEU A 93 -11.88 -7.81 -8.71
CA LEU A 93 -12.12 -8.53 -7.46
C LEU A 93 -11.77 -7.67 -6.24
N LEU A 94 -10.69 -6.88 -6.31
CA LEU A 94 -10.31 -5.96 -5.25
C LEU A 94 -11.29 -4.81 -5.09
N ILE A 95 -11.80 -4.25 -6.19
CA ILE A 95 -12.82 -3.19 -6.16
C ILE A 95 -14.10 -3.74 -5.52
N THR A 96 -14.55 -4.94 -5.90
CA THR A 96 -15.71 -5.57 -5.27
C THR A 96 -15.50 -5.78 -3.78
N GLU A 97 -14.34 -6.31 -3.37
CA GLU A 97 -14.02 -6.50 -1.96
C GLU A 97 -13.94 -5.17 -1.19
N ILE A 98 -13.36 -4.12 -1.79
CA ILE A 98 -13.33 -2.78 -1.20
C ILE A 98 -14.75 -2.23 -1.06
N MET A 99 -15.61 -2.43 -2.06
CA MET A 99 -16.98 -1.94 -1.99
C MET A 99 -17.79 -2.64 -0.89
N GLU A 100 -17.64 -3.96 -0.75
CA GLU A 100 -18.29 -4.74 0.29
C GLU A 100 -17.74 -4.39 1.68
N ASP A 101 -16.42 -4.38 1.85
CA ASP A 101 -15.78 -4.22 3.15
C ASP A 101 -15.74 -2.77 3.65
N CYS A 102 -15.72 -1.80 2.73
CA CYS A 102 -15.72 -0.38 3.05
C CYS A 102 -17.13 0.25 2.96
N ASN A 103 -18.19 -0.59 2.92
CA ASN A 103 -19.60 -0.15 2.89
C ASN A 103 -19.94 0.85 1.75
N ILE A 104 -19.25 0.77 0.63
CA ILE A 104 -19.50 1.64 -0.52
C ILE A 104 -20.72 1.09 -1.26
N LYS A 105 -21.85 1.80 -1.16
CA LYS A 105 -23.03 1.53 -2.00
C LYS A 105 -22.93 2.35 -3.28
N LEU A 106 -22.91 1.66 -4.42
CA LEU A 106 -23.13 2.28 -5.74
C LEU A 106 -24.61 2.64 -5.93
#